data_AF-A0A9E4GK88-F1
#
_entry.id   AF-A0A9E4GK88-F1
#
_cell.length_a   1.000
_cell.length_b   1.000
_cell.length_c   1.000
_cell.angle_alpha   90.00
_cell.angle_beta   90.00
_cell.angle_gamma   90.00
#
_symmetry.space_group_name_H-M   'P 1'
#
loop_
_entity.id
_entity.type
_entity.pdbx_description
1 polymer ?
#
loop_
_entity_poly.entity_id
_entity_poly.type
_entity_poly.pdbx_seq_one_letter_code
_entity_poly.pdbx_strand_id
1 'polypeptide(L)'
;MAVARVSRPGGRLGPLLGCAVGCLVAAVASAEQQLEDGLALFEQQRWAEAQQVFSERLRRSPTDAQAHFYLGRIAFGQHDYDTAVARFETAVDLRQHDASFHMWLGRAYGRQAERAAVWRQVWLARKVRRQFETAVALDPESVAARWDLMEYYAKAPGFLGGSRDKARIQAREIERRDAAEGKAAWRLIAETE
;
A
#
# COMPACT_ATOMS: atom_id res chain seq x y z
N MET A 1 -12.18 -71.14 42.67
CA MET A 1 -11.21 -70.10 43.09
C MET A 1 -10.57 -69.58 41.81
N ALA A 2 -11.06 -68.46 41.26
CA ALA A 2 -10.56 -67.09 41.46
C ALA A 2 -9.26 -66.81 40.67
N VAL A 3 -9.35 -66.13 39.51
CA VAL A 3 -8.93 -64.71 39.24
C VAL A 3 -7.40 -64.63 38.96
N ALA A 4 -6.78 -64.01 37.93
CA ALA A 4 -7.09 -63.03 36.89
C ALA A 4 -5.94 -63.01 35.84
N ARG A 5 -6.17 -62.44 34.65
CA ARG A 5 -5.41 -61.30 34.04
C ARG A 5 -5.89 -61.07 32.59
N VAL A 6 -6.59 -59.96 32.35
CA VAL A 6 -6.11 -58.65 31.83
C VAL A 6 -6.57 -58.48 30.37
N SER A 7 -7.65 -57.72 30.25
CA SER A 7 -8.04 -56.95 29.07
C SER A 7 -7.26 -55.64 29.06
N ARG A 8 -6.74 -55.21 27.91
CA ARG A 8 -6.97 -53.84 27.38
C ARG A 8 -6.83 -53.79 25.84
N PRO A 9 -7.69 -53.00 25.17
CA PRO A 9 -7.76 -52.88 23.72
C PRO A 9 -6.72 -51.90 23.17
N GLY A 10 -6.37 -52.08 21.90
CA GLY A 10 -5.49 -51.20 21.14
C GLY A 10 -6.00 -49.76 21.08
N GLY A 11 -5.13 -48.83 21.45
CA GLY A 11 -5.35 -47.39 21.29
C GLY A 11 -5.32 -47.04 19.80
N ARG A 12 -6.46 -46.58 19.27
CA ARG A 12 -6.50 -45.83 18.02
C ARG A 12 -5.90 -44.44 18.28
N LEU A 13 -4.72 -44.18 17.72
CA LEU A 13 -4.21 -42.82 17.53
C LEU A 13 -5.13 -42.13 16.52
N GLY A 14 -5.90 -41.15 16.99
CA GLY A 14 -6.91 -40.44 16.19
C GLY A 14 -6.33 -39.40 15.21
N PRO A 15 -7.10 -38.99 14.19
CA PRO A 15 -6.67 -38.20 13.03
C PRO A 15 -6.65 -36.68 13.29
N LEU A 16 -6.11 -36.22 14.43
CA LEU A 16 -6.19 -34.79 14.80
C LEU A 16 -5.25 -33.90 13.99
N LEU A 17 -4.18 -34.44 13.40
CA LEU A 17 -3.23 -33.67 12.58
C LEU A 17 -3.76 -33.36 11.18
N GLY A 18 -4.70 -34.14 10.64
CA GLY A 18 -5.25 -33.94 9.30
C GLY A 18 -6.27 -32.79 9.21
N CYS A 19 -7.13 -32.62 10.23
CA CYS A 19 -8.13 -31.56 10.26
C CYS A 19 -7.51 -30.17 10.43
N ALA A 20 -6.45 -30.02 11.24
CA ALA A 20 -5.82 -28.72 11.48
C ALA A 20 -5.17 -28.14 10.22
N VAL A 21 -4.50 -28.98 9.42
CA VAL A 21 -3.89 -28.58 8.15
C VAL A 21 -4.98 -28.30 7.09
N GLY A 22 -6.02 -29.13 7.01
CA GLY A 22 -7.15 -28.90 6.09
C GLY A 22 -7.94 -27.62 6.39
N CYS A 23 -8.18 -27.30 7.66
CA CYS A 23 -8.83 -26.04 8.05
C CYS A 23 -7.97 -24.81 7.78
N LEU A 24 -6.64 -24.90 7.96
CA LEU A 24 -5.73 -23.80 7.66
C LEU A 24 -5.68 -23.52 6.14
N VAL A 25 -5.62 -24.56 5.30
CA VAL A 25 -5.62 -24.42 3.83
C VAL A 25 -6.95 -23.83 3.33
N ALA A 26 -8.09 -24.28 3.86
CA ALA A 26 -9.40 -23.73 3.49
C ALA A 26 -9.57 -22.25 3.92
N ALA A 27 -9.05 -21.88 5.09
CA ALA A 27 -9.10 -20.51 5.59
C ALA A 27 -8.24 -19.55 4.75
N VAL A 28 -7.02 -19.96 4.36
CA VAL A 28 -6.12 -19.15 3.52
C VAL A 28 -6.70 -18.96 2.12
N ALA A 29 -7.23 -20.02 1.48
CA ALA A 29 -7.88 -19.91 0.17
C ALA A 29 -9.09 -18.96 0.19
N SER A 30 -9.86 -18.96 1.29
CA SER A 30 -10.99 -18.02 1.45
C SER A 30 -10.53 -16.58 1.61
N ALA A 31 -9.38 -16.35 2.25
CA ALA A 31 -8.81 -15.03 2.42
C ALA A 31 -8.21 -14.51 1.11
N GLU A 32 -7.59 -15.34 0.27
CA GLU A 32 -7.13 -14.91 -1.06
C GLU A 32 -8.30 -14.53 -1.96
N GLN A 33 -9.36 -15.37 -2.00
CA GLN A 33 -10.56 -15.08 -2.77
C GLN A 33 -11.22 -13.75 -2.37
N GLN A 34 -11.36 -13.50 -1.06
CA GLN A 34 -11.92 -12.25 -0.57
C GLN A 34 -11.07 -11.02 -0.93
N LEU A 35 -9.77 -11.18 -1.13
CA LEU A 35 -8.91 -10.10 -1.60
C LEU A 35 -9.23 -9.82 -3.07
N GLU A 36 -9.22 -10.85 -3.91
CA GLU A 36 -9.52 -10.74 -5.34
C GLU A 36 -10.88 -10.12 -5.63
N ASP A 37 -11.93 -10.55 -4.91
CA ASP A 37 -13.28 -9.97 -5.04
C ASP A 37 -13.29 -8.47 -4.69
N GLY A 38 -12.59 -8.09 -3.61
CA GLY A 38 -12.45 -6.69 -3.20
C GLY A 38 -11.69 -5.85 -4.23
N LEU A 39 -10.64 -6.41 -4.83
CA LEU A 39 -9.86 -5.79 -5.91
C LEU A 39 -10.72 -5.57 -7.15
N ALA A 40 -11.47 -6.59 -7.58
CA ALA A 40 -12.33 -6.50 -8.75
C ALA A 40 -13.41 -5.41 -8.58
N LEU A 41 -14.03 -5.32 -7.39
CA LEU A 41 -14.97 -4.25 -7.06
C LEU A 41 -14.29 -2.87 -7.07
N PHE A 42 -13.07 -2.77 -6.54
CA PHE A 42 -12.30 -1.54 -6.53
C PHE A 42 -11.96 -1.07 -7.95
N GLU A 43 -11.53 -1.97 -8.83
CA GLU A 43 -11.23 -1.69 -10.24
C GLU A 43 -12.47 -1.25 -11.03
N GLN A 44 -13.63 -1.81 -10.71
CA GLN A 44 -14.94 -1.40 -11.23
C GLN A 44 -15.46 -0.08 -10.64
N GLN A 45 -14.69 0.57 -9.76
CA GLN A 45 -15.06 1.78 -9.03
C GLN A 45 -16.32 1.62 -8.15
N ARG A 46 -16.67 0.39 -7.77
CA ARG A 46 -17.76 0.08 -6.85
C ARG A 46 -17.29 0.25 -5.40
N TRP A 47 -16.95 1.49 -5.06
CA TRP A 47 -16.20 1.82 -3.84
C TRP A 47 -16.91 1.39 -2.55
N ALA A 48 -18.23 1.53 -2.48
CA ALA A 48 -19.00 1.15 -1.30
C ALA A 48 -18.93 -0.38 -1.04
N GLU A 49 -19.01 -1.18 -2.10
CA GLU A 49 -18.95 -2.64 -2.01
C GLU A 49 -17.53 -3.11 -1.72
N ALA A 50 -16.53 -2.53 -2.39
CA ALA A 50 -15.12 -2.79 -2.11
C ALA A 50 -14.78 -2.46 -0.64
N GLN A 51 -15.28 -1.32 -0.13
CA GLN A 51 -15.11 -0.92 1.26
C GLN A 51 -15.69 -1.93 2.24
N GLN A 52 -16.86 -2.52 1.96
CA GLN A 52 -17.43 -3.57 2.79
C GLN A 52 -16.53 -4.81 2.84
N VAL A 53 -16.02 -5.24 1.69
CA VAL A 53 -15.09 -6.39 1.61
C VAL A 53 -13.82 -6.13 2.43
N PHE A 54 -13.13 -5.01 2.19
CA PHE A 54 -11.89 -4.71 2.93
C PHE A 54 -12.14 -4.47 4.43
N SER A 55 -13.29 -3.90 4.81
CA SER A 55 -13.66 -3.74 6.23
C SER A 55 -13.89 -5.08 6.91
N GLU A 56 -14.53 -6.03 6.23
CA GLU A 56 -14.70 -7.40 6.75
C GLU A 56 -13.35 -8.10 6.95
N ARG A 57 -12.42 -7.93 6.01
CA ARG A 57 -11.05 -8.44 6.16
C ARG A 57 -10.39 -7.89 7.41
N LEU A 58 -10.50 -6.58 7.66
CA LEU A 58 -9.96 -5.97 8.88
C LEU A 58 -10.66 -6.43 10.17
N ARG A 59 -11.95 -6.78 10.12
CA ARG A 59 -12.62 -7.39 11.28
C ARG A 59 -12.02 -8.74 11.66
N ARG A 60 -11.61 -9.53 10.66
CA ARG A 60 -10.99 -10.86 10.87
C ARG A 60 -9.50 -10.76 11.18
N SER A 61 -8.81 -9.86 10.49
CA SER A 61 -7.37 -9.64 10.59
C SER A 61 -7.08 -8.14 10.61
N PRO A 62 -7.02 -7.51 11.79
CA PRO A 62 -6.72 -6.08 11.93
C PRO A 62 -5.35 -5.66 11.36
N THR A 63 -4.46 -6.64 11.14
CA THR A 63 -3.10 -6.46 10.60
C THR A 63 -3.02 -6.75 9.10
N ASP A 64 -4.14 -6.83 8.38
CA ASP A 64 -4.14 -6.96 6.93
C ASP A 64 -3.74 -5.63 6.26
N ALA A 65 -2.46 -5.53 5.91
CA ALA A 65 -1.88 -4.34 5.30
C ALA A 65 -2.51 -4.00 3.94
N GLN A 66 -2.93 -5.00 3.14
CA GLN A 66 -3.58 -4.75 1.85
C GLN A 66 -4.98 -4.17 2.06
N ALA A 67 -5.74 -4.69 3.02
CA ALA A 67 -7.06 -4.13 3.34
C ALA A 67 -6.95 -2.67 3.82
N HIS A 68 -5.98 -2.33 4.68
CA HIS A 68 -5.70 -0.93 5.03
C HIS A 68 -5.34 -0.10 3.80
N PHE A 69 -4.45 -0.60 2.94
CA PHE A 69 -4.03 0.10 1.72
C PHE A 69 -5.21 0.42 0.79
N TYR A 70 -6.06 -0.55 0.46
CA TYR A 70 -7.20 -0.30 -0.45
C TYR A 70 -8.28 0.57 0.18
N LEU A 71 -8.53 0.46 1.49
CA LEU A 71 -9.40 1.41 2.19
C LEU A 71 -8.82 2.83 2.16
N GLY A 72 -7.49 2.97 2.27
CA GLY A 72 -6.80 4.24 2.08
C GLY A 72 -6.98 4.80 0.68
N ARG A 73 -6.89 3.96 -0.37
CA ARG A 73 -7.12 4.38 -1.76
C ARG A 73 -8.57 4.80 -2.02
N ILE A 74 -9.54 4.10 -1.42
CA ILE A 74 -10.95 4.48 -1.47
C ILE A 74 -11.15 5.85 -0.81
N ALA A 75 -10.65 6.05 0.40
CA ALA A 75 -10.75 7.33 1.11
C ALA A 75 -10.07 8.46 0.33
N PHE A 76 -8.90 8.19 -0.28
CA PHE A 76 -8.21 9.14 -1.14
C PHE A 76 -9.05 9.55 -2.35
N GLY A 77 -9.71 8.59 -3.01
CA GLY A 77 -10.62 8.85 -4.13
C GLY A 77 -11.87 9.64 -3.72
N GLN A 78 -12.31 9.51 -2.47
CA GLN A 78 -13.39 10.30 -1.88
C GLN A 78 -12.93 11.66 -1.34
N HIS A 79 -11.66 12.03 -1.53
CA HIS A 79 -11.03 13.24 -1.01
C HIS A 79 -11.00 13.34 0.53
N ASP A 80 -11.21 12.24 1.24
CA ASP A 80 -10.99 12.12 2.69
C ASP A 80 -9.51 11.78 2.94
N TYR A 81 -8.66 12.81 2.81
CA TYR A 81 -7.22 12.65 2.89
C TYR A 81 -6.73 12.35 4.30
N ASP A 82 -7.46 12.74 5.35
CA ASP A 82 -7.09 12.42 6.73
C ASP A 82 -7.27 10.92 7.00
N THR A 83 -8.40 10.34 6.59
CA THR A 83 -8.60 8.88 6.66
C THR A 83 -7.62 8.15 5.76
N ALA A 84 -7.36 8.65 4.55
CA ALA A 84 -6.40 8.03 3.64
C ALA A 84 -5.00 7.95 4.26
N VAL A 85 -4.51 9.05 4.84
CA VAL A 85 -3.21 9.09 5.53
C VAL A 85 -3.16 8.06 6.65
N ALA A 86 -4.16 8.02 7.55
CA ALA A 86 -4.16 7.09 8.67
C ALA A 86 -4.12 5.61 8.22
N ARG A 87 -4.87 5.29 7.16
CA ARG A 87 -4.89 3.94 6.58
C ARG A 87 -3.57 3.58 5.91
N PHE A 88 -2.99 4.49 5.15
CA PHE A 88 -1.71 4.27 4.50
C PHE A 88 -0.54 4.19 5.50
N GLU A 89 -0.55 4.99 6.57
CA GLU A 89 0.43 4.88 7.66
C GLU A 89 0.39 3.47 8.27
N THR A 90 -0.82 2.96 8.57
CA THR A 90 -0.99 1.60 9.09
C THR A 90 -0.49 0.54 8.11
N ALA A 91 -0.78 0.69 6.81
CA ALA A 91 -0.30 -0.24 5.78
C ALA A 91 1.24 -0.26 5.68
N VAL A 92 1.89 0.91 5.73
CA VAL A 92 3.36 1.04 5.75
C VAL A 92 3.95 0.43 7.02
N ASP A 93 3.36 0.66 8.19
CA ASP A 93 3.85 0.11 9.45
C ASP A 93 3.81 -1.43 9.45
N LEU A 94 2.76 -2.01 8.86
CA LEU A 94 2.60 -3.46 8.72
C LEU A 94 3.52 -4.05 7.64
N ARG A 95 3.79 -3.32 6.55
CA ARG A 95 4.65 -3.75 5.44
C ARG A 95 5.53 -2.62 4.92
N GLN A 96 6.66 -2.42 5.59
CA GLN A 96 7.61 -1.33 5.33
C GLN A 96 8.41 -1.47 4.02
N HIS A 97 8.32 -2.59 3.33
CA HIS A 97 9.07 -2.86 2.09
C HIS A 97 8.18 -2.92 0.85
N ASP A 98 6.98 -2.33 0.93
CA ASP A 98 6.07 -2.23 -0.22
C ASP A 98 6.14 -0.82 -0.83
N ALA A 99 6.77 -0.70 -2.01
CA ALA A 99 6.98 0.57 -2.68
C ALA A 99 5.67 1.32 -2.98
N SER A 100 4.60 0.60 -3.31
CA SER A 100 3.30 1.20 -3.62
C SER A 100 2.69 1.86 -2.39
N PHE A 101 2.88 1.29 -1.21
CA PHE A 101 2.33 1.84 0.03
C PHE A 101 2.97 3.19 0.37
N HIS A 102 4.31 3.26 0.25
CA HIS A 102 5.05 4.50 0.42
C HIS A 102 4.63 5.55 -0.62
N MET A 103 4.50 5.18 -1.89
CA MET A 103 4.06 6.09 -2.95
C MET A 103 2.67 6.69 -2.65
N TRP A 104 1.68 5.87 -2.32
CA TRP A 104 0.33 6.35 -2.00
C TRP A 104 0.27 7.16 -0.71
N LEU A 105 1.07 6.82 0.31
CA LEU A 105 1.20 7.64 1.52
C LEU A 105 1.79 9.03 1.20
N GLY A 106 2.79 9.11 0.32
CA GLY A 106 3.34 10.37 -0.19
C GLY A 106 2.28 11.22 -0.88
N ARG A 107 1.49 10.61 -1.78
CA ARG A 107 0.35 11.28 -2.45
C ARG A 107 -0.67 11.81 -1.45
N ALA A 108 -1.03 11.02 -0.44
CA ALA A 108 -2.00 11.39 0.58
C ALA A 108 -1.50 12.58 1.43
N TYR A 109 -0.23 12.58 1.86
CA TYR A 109 0.34 13.73 2.55
C TYR A 109 0.37 14.99 1.68
N GLY A 110 0.64 14.86 0.38
CA GLY A 110 0.62 15.99 -0.56
C GLY A 110 -0.76 16.65 -0.62
N ARG A 111 -1.80 15.83 -0.80
CA ARG A 111 -3.19 16.29 -0.80
C ARG A 111 -3.65 16.87 0.54
N GLN A 112 -3.16 16.31 1.65
CA GLN A 112 -3.41 16.87 2.98
C GLN A 112 -2.71 18.23 3.14
N ALA A 113 -1.50 18.39 2.61
CA ALA A 113 -0.75 19.64 2.67
C ALA A 113 -1.44 20.77 1.91
N GLU A 114 -2.00 20.49 0.73
CA GLU A 114 -2.77 21.47 -0.06
C GLU A 114 -3.91 22.14 0.74
N ARG A 115 -4.45 21.45 1.76
CA ARG A 115 -5.55 21.93 2.61
C ARG A 115 -5.10 22.42 4.00
N ALA A 116 -3.83 22.30 4.33
CA ALA A 116 -3.32 22.56 5.67
C ALA A 116 -2.78 24.00 5.82
N ALA A 117 -2.69 24.46 7.07
CA ALA A 117 -1.98 25.70 7.38
C ALA A 117 -0.49 25.63 6.97
N VAL A 118 0.12 26.76 6.62
CA VAL A 118 1.49 26.86 6.07
C VAL A 118 2.53 26.11 6.90
N TRP A 119 2.47 26.20 8.24
CA TRP A 119 3.42 25.49 9.11
C TRP A 119 3.28 23.95 8.99
N ARG A 120 2.06 23.43 8.80
CA ARG A 120 1.82 21.99 8.52
C ARG A 120 2.27 21.63 7.11
N GLN A 121 2.12 22.52 6.14
CA GLN A 121 2.59 22.28 4.77
C GLN A 121 4.09 21.99 4.74
N VAL A 122 4.90 22.75 5.47
CA VAL A 122 6.35 22.51 5.56
C VAL A 122 6.66 21.13 6.13
N TRP A 123 5.97 20.73 7.20
CA TRP A 123 6.16 19.41 7.82
C TRP A 123 5.69 18.27 6.90
N LEU A 124 4.52 18.42 6.27
CA LEU A 124 3.97 17.44 5.34
C LEU A 124 4.82 17.32 4.08
N ALA A 125 5.33 18.41 3.51
CA ALA A 125 6.20 18.38 2.34
C ALA A 125 7.46 17.52 2.59
N ARG A 126 8.05 17.61 3.79
CA ARG A 126 9.17 16.74 4.18
C ARG A 126 8.78 15.26 4.23
N LYS A 127 7.56 14.96 4.70
CA LYS A 127 7.02 13.60 4.68
C LYS A 127 6.78 13.12 3.24
N VAL A 128 6.15 13.93 2.39
CA VAL A 128 5.92 13.63 0.96
C VAL A 128 7.23 13.22 0.29
N ARG A 129 8.26 14.07 0.38
CA ARG A 129 9.57 13.80 -0.22
C ARG A 129 10.14 12.47 0.26
N ARG A 130 10.15 12.24 1.58
CA ARG A 130 10.68 11.01 2.17
C ARG A 130 9.95 9.78 1.64
N GLN A 131 8.62 9.83 1.56
CA GLN A 131 7.82 8.68 1.12
C GLN A 131 8.07 8.36 -0.36
N PHE A 132 8.20 9.37 -1.23
CA PHE A 132 8.56 9.16 -2.62
C PHE A 132 9.99 8.68 -2.81
N GLU A 133 10.95 9.21 -2.05
CA GLU A 133 12.34 8.72 -2.04
C GLU A 133 12.39 7.23 -1.64
N THR A 134 11.66 6.84 -0.59
CA THR A 134 11.57 5.44 -0.17
C THR A 134 10.89 4.56 -1.22
N ALA A 135 9.80 5.02 -1.85
CA ALA A 135 9.12 4.27 -2.90
C ALA A 135 10.05 3.95 -4.08
N VAL A 136 10.83 4.94 -4.55
CA VAL A 136 11.82 4.73 -5.62
C VAL A 136 13.01 3.87 -5.16
N ALA A 137 13.40 3.94 -3.88
CA ALA A 137 14.45 3.09 -3.35
C ALA A 137 14.01 1.62 -3.25
N LEU A 138 12.75 1.36 -2.90
CA LEU A 138 12.18 0.01 -2.82
C LEU A 138 11.88 -0.59 -4.19
N ASP A 139 11.38 0.23 -5.13
CA ASP A 139 11.16 -0.16 -6.52
C ASP A 139 11.74 0.89 -7.48
N PRO A 140 13.02 0.74 -7.86
CA PRO A 140 13.65 1.61 -8.84
C PRO A 140 13.05 1.50 -10.25
N GLU A 141 12.25 0.48 -10.55
CA GLU A 141 11.65 0.33 -11.88
C GLU A 141 10.27 0.98 -11.99
N SER A 142 9.68 1.40 -10.86
CA SER A 142 8.39 2.08 -10.84
C SER A 142 8.43 3.45 -11.51
N VAL A 143 7.89 3.51 -12.74
CA VAL A 143 7.67 4.78 -13.46
C VAL A 143 6.77 5.71 -12.64
N ALA A 144 5.72 5.19 -12.00
CA ALA A 144 4.80 5.98 -11.19
C ALA A 144 5.48 6.62 -9.97
N ALA A 145 6.32 5.88 -9.23
CA ALA A 145 7.03 6.44 -8.08
C ALA A 145 8.06 7.49 -8.51
N ARG A 146 8.75 7.24 -9.62
CA ARG A 146 9.70 8.21 -10.21
C ARG A 146 8.99 9.47 -10.68
N TRP A 147 7.81 9.34 -11.28
CA TRP A 147 6.99 10.47 -11.71
C TRP A 147 6.62 11.36 -10.53
N ASP A 148 6.08 10.77 -9.45
CA ASP A 148 5.71 11.52 -8.25
C ASP A 148 6.92 12.23 -7.62
N LEU A 149 8.07 11.55 -7.55
CA LEU A 149 9.31 12.14 -7.03
C LEU A 149 9.85 13.26 -7.94
N MET A 150 9.80 13.06 -9.26
CA MET A 150 10.17 14.05 -10.26
C MET A 150 9.33 15.31 -10.13
N GLU A 151 8.01 15.15 -10.07
CA GLU A 151 7.07 16.25 -9.94
C GLU A 151 7.27 17.01 -8.64
N TYR A 152 7.48 16.30 -7.52
CA TYR A 152 7.83 16.94 -6.24
C TYR A 152 9.12 17.77 -6.38
N TYR A 153 10.17 17.22 -6.98
CA TYR A 153 11.44 17.94 -7.16
C TYR A 153 11.32 19.14 -8.09
N ALA A 154 10.45 19.09 -9.11
CA ALA A 154 10.23 20.19 -10.03
C ALA A 154 9.46 21.36 -9.38
N LYS A 155 8.43 21.05 -8.57
CA LYS A 155 7.49 22.04 -8.05
C LYS A 155 7.79 22.56 -6.65
N ALA A 156 8.42 21.76 -5.79
CA ALA A 156 8.66 22.16 -4.42
C ALA A 156 9.69 23.31 -4.32
N PRO A 157 9.57 24.23 -3.34
CA PRO A 157 10.63 25.18 -3.03
C PRO A 157 11.96 24.50 -2.69
N GLY A 158 13.08 25.14 -3.04
CA GLY A 158 14.42 24.60 -2.81
C GLY A 158 14.70 24.23 -1.35
N PHE A 159 14.25 25.05 -0.39
CA PHE A 159 14.41 24.77 1.04
C PHE A 159 13.57 23.56 1.53
N LEU A 160 12.56 23.13 0.78
CA LEU A 160 11.80 21.90 1.01
C LEU A 160 12.36 20.70 0.22
N GLY A 161 13.46 20.90 -0.50
CA GLY A 161 14.19 19.88 -1.25
C GLY A 161 13.86 19.83 -2.73
N GLY A 162 13.10 20.80 -3.26
CA GLY A 162 12.96 20.94 -4.71
C GLY A 162 14.29 21.19 -5.39
N SER A 163 14.48 20.63 -6.57
CA SER A 163 15.70 20.74 -7.37
C SER A 163 15.43 20.28 -8.80
N ARG A 164 15.61 21.20 -9.76
CA ARG A 164 15.46 20.90 -11.18
C ARG A 164 16.42 19.79 -11.63
N ASP A 165 17.65 19.80 -11.14
CA ASP A 165 18.62 18.74 -11.48
C ASP A 165 18.16 17.37 -10.99
N LYS A 166 17.62 17.29 -9.77
CA LYS A 166 17.03 16.04 -9.27
C LYS A 166 15.80 15.61 -10.06
N ALA A 167 14.93 16.54 -10.45
CA ALA A 167 13.79 16.25 -11.31
C ALA A 167 14.23 15.68 -12.66
N ARG A 168 15.25 16.30 -13.30
CA ARG A 168 15.82 15.84 -14.58
C ARG A 168 16.46 14.46 -14.47
N ILE A 169 17.08 14.13 -13.33
CA ILE A 169 17.58 12.76 -13.08
C ILE A 169 16.43 11.76 -13.13
N GLN A 170 15.32 12.05 -12.45
CA GLN A 170 14.16 11.16 -12.48
C GLN A 170 13.52 11.09 -13.87
N ALA A 171 13.40 12.22 -14.60
CA ALA A 171 12.86 12.24 -15.96
C ALA A 171 13.65 11.37 -16.94
N ARG A 172 14.99 11.36 -16.84
CA ARG A 172 15.85 10.43 -17.61
C ARG A 172 15.55 8.98 -17.29
N GLU A 173 15.42 8.66 -16.01
CA GLU A 173 15.12 7.30 -15.56
C GLU A 173 13.71 6.86 -15.99
N ILE A 174 12.73 7.77 -15.99
CA ILE A 174 11.40 7.54 -16.56
C ILE A 174 11.53 7.26 -18.06
N GLU A 175 12.20 8.14 -18.82
CA GLU A 175 12.37 8.00 -20.28
C GLU A 175 13.02 6.68 -20.70
N ARG A 176 14.00 6.20 -19.91
CA ARG A 176 14.63 4.90 -20.14
C ARG A 176 13.67 3.72 -20.01
N ARG A 177 12.61 3.87 -19.21
CA ARG A 177 11.63 2.81 -18.91
C ARG A 177 10.39 2.93 -19.78
N ASP A 178 9.93 4.16 -19.97
CA ASP A 178 8.79 4.52 -20.80
C ASP A 178 9.09 5.86 -21.51
N ALA A 179 9.29 5.79 -22.82
CA ALA A 179 9.63 6.95 -23.63
C ALA A 179 8.48 7.98 -23.76
N ALA A 180 7.21 7.54 -23.64
CA ALA A 180 6.06 8.44 -23.71
C ALA A 180 5.95 9.25 -22.41
N GLU A 181 6.03 8.56 -21.27
CA GLU A 181 6.07 9.20 -19.95
C GLU A 181 7.32 10.07 -19.80
N GLY A 182 8.48 9.64 -20.32
CA GLY A 182 9.70 10.44 -20.30
C GLY A 182 9.54 11.79 -21.01
N LYS A 183 8.93 11.79 -22.20
CA LYS A 183 8.62 13.03 -22.93
C LYS A 183 7.67 13.93 -22.14
N ALA A 184 6.69 13.36 -21.45
CA ALA A 184 5.77 14.12 -20.61
C ALA A 184 6.50 14.73 -19.40
N ALA A 185 7.38 13.97 -18.75
CA ALA A 185 8.19 14.43 -17.63
C ALA A 185 9.07 15.63 -18.01
N TRP A 186 9.73 15.57 -19.17
CA TRP A 186 10.54 16.68 -19.68
C TRP A 186 9.73 17.94 -19.97
N ARG A 187 8.52 17.81 -20.52
CA ARG A 187 7.62 18.97 -20.73
C ARG A 187 7.24 19.61 -19.41
N LEU A 188 6.84 18.82 -18.42
CA LEU A 188 6.48 19.32 -17.10
C LEU A 188 7.64 20.10 -16.46
N ILE A 189 8.87 19.57 -16.54
CA ILE A 189 10.04 20.27 -15.99
C ILE A 189 10.26 21.61 -16.70
N ALA A 190 10.12 21.66 -18.03
CA ALA A 190 10.24 22.90 -18.81
C ALA A 190 9.15 23.93 -18.47
N GLU A 191 7.93 23.50 -18.16
CA GLU A 191 6.82 24.38 -17.75
C GLU A 191 7.00 24.95 -16.33
N THR A 192 7.81 24.29 -15.50
CA THR A 192 8.17 24.76 -14.15
C THR A 192 9.41 25.66 -14.15
N GLU A 193 9.89 26.07 -15.34
CA GLU A 193 11.03 26.99 -15.50
C GLU A 193 10.68 28.46 -15.24
#